data_AF-A0A317ETW2-F1
#
_entry.id   AF-A0A317ETW2-F1
#
_cell.length_a   1.000
_cell.length_b   1.000
_cell.length_c   1.000
_cell.angle_alpha   90.00
_cell.angle_beta   90.00
_cell.angle_gamma   90.00
#
_symmetry.space_group_name_H-M   'P 1'
#
loop_
_entity.id
_entity.type
_entity.pdbx_description
1 polymer ?
#
loop_
_entity_poly.entity_id
_entity_poly.type
_entity_poly.pdbx_seq_one_letter_code
_entity_poly.pdbx_strand_id
1 'polypeptide(L)'
;MKAFNIHIIHKNERITLTIIPHNDYFKIVYFEGIIGAVKKVGSKWNLMPEEAIEPGEFAPYDYKLTTDGGKIVLGPSEVNQIAEQIENQLT
;
A
#
# COMPACT_ATOMS: atom_id res chain seq x y z
N MET A 1 -10.52 11.58 -2.24
CA MET A 1 -10.69 10.51 -3.25
C MET A 1 -11.38 9.32 -2.60
N LYS A 2 -12.04 8.46 -3.39
CA LYS A 2 -12.54 7.17 -2.90
C LYS A 2 -11.41 6.13 -2.93
N ALA A 3 -11.59 5.02 -2.21
CA ALA A 3 -10.68 3.88 -2.34
C ALA A 3 -10.71 3.33 -3.78
N PHE A 4 -9.57 2.84 -4.26
CA PHE A 4 -9.41 2.31 -5.62
C PHE A 4 -8.41 1.16 -5.63
N ASN A 5 -8.46 0.34 -6.67
CA ASN A 5 -7.54 -0.78 -6.83
C ASN A 5 -6.44 -0.43 -7.84
N ILE A 6 -5.23 -0.89 -7.55
CA ILE A 6 -4.08 -0.82 -8.45
C ILE A 6 -3.47 -2.21 -8.63
N HIS A 7 -2.61 -2.35 -9.64
CA HIS A 7 -1.85 -3.57 -9.87
C HIS A 7 -0.36 -3.29 -9.83
N ILE A 8 0.38 -4.19 -9.18
CA ILE A 8 1.85 -4.18 -9.18
C ILE A 8 2.38 -5.57 -9.49
N ILE A 9 3.64 -5.64 -9.91
CA ILE A 9 4.39 -6.89 -10.02
C ILE A 9 5.21 -7.08 -8.75
N HIS A 10 4.97 -8.18 -8.05
CA HIS A 10 5.73 -8.62 -6.88
C HIS A 10 6.16 -10.08 -7.09
N LYS A 11 7.46 -10.38 -6.96
CA LYS A 11 8.02 -11.74 -7.17
C LYS A 11 7.55 -12.40 -8.49
N ASN A 12 7.52 -11.64 -9.58
CA ASN A 12 7.03 -12.04 -10.91
C ASN A 12 5.53 -12.37 -11.00
N GLU A 13 4.75 -12.03 -9.97
CA GLU A 13 3.30 -12.19 -9.98
C GLU A 13 2.61 -10.82 -9.98
N ARG A 14 1.52 -10.72 -10.75
CA ARG A 14 0.68 -9.53 -10.73
C ARG A 14 -0.29 -9.65 -9.56
N ILE A 15 -0.18 -8.73 -8.61
CA ILE A 15 -1.08 -8.66 -7.46
C ILE A 15 -1.96 -7.41 -7.53
N THR A 16 -3.09 -7.46 -6.85
CA THR A 16 -4.02 -6.33 -6.73
C THR A 16 -3.91 -5.75 -5.33
N LEU A 17 -3.70 -4.45 -5.23
CA LEU A 17 -3.69 -3.71 -3.98
C LEU A 17 -4.87 -2.75 -3.95
N THR A 18 -5.49 -2.60 -2.79
CA THR A 18 -6.48 -1.56 -2.54
C THR A 18 -5.81 -0.37 -1.90
N ILE A 19 -5.95 0.80 -2.51
CA ILE A 19 -5.41 2.07 -2.05
C ILE A 19 -6.54 2.85 -1.37
N ILE A 20 -6.33 3.17 -0.10
CA ILE A 20 -7.27 3.95 0.71
C ILE A 20 -6.63 5.32 1.00
N PRO A 21 -7.12 6.39 0.35
CA PRO A 21 -6.67 7.75 0.66
C PRO A 21 -6.95 8.11 2.11
N HIS A 22 -5.97 8.68 2.80
CA HIS A 22 -6.08 9.05 4.20
C HIS A 22 -5.33 10.36 4.48
N ASN A 23 -6.06 11.47 4.57
CA ASN A 23 -5.50 12.81 4.77
C ASN A 23 -4.40 13.11 3.74
N ASP A 24 -3.13 13.04 4.15
CA ASP A 24 -1.94 13.34 3.36
C ASP A 24 -1.10 12.11 2.97
N TYR A 25 -1.62 10.91 3.18
CA TYR A 25 -0.99 9.65 2.78
C TYR A 25 -2.02 8.65 2.24
N PHE A 26 -1.55 7.50 1.78
CA PHE A 26 -2.39 6.44 1.24
C PHE A 26 -2.06 5.13 1.96
N LYS A 27 -3.07 4.50 2.57
CA LYS A 27 -2.95 3.14 3.11
C LYS A 27 -3.01 2.15 1.96
N ILE A 28 -2.21 1.10 2.06
CA ILE A 28 -2.09 0.05 1.07
C ILE A 28 -2.64 -1.22 1.69
N VAL A 29 -3.65 -1.81 1.07
CA VAL A 29 -4.33 -3.00 1.57
C VAL A 29 -4.15 -4.15 0.59
N TYR A 30 -3.88 -5.34 1.13
CA TYR A 30 -3.82 -6.60 0.40
C TYR A 30 -4.59 -7.66 1.18
N PHE A 31 -5.56 -8.32 0.52
CA PHE A 31 -6.48 -9.28 1.16
C PHE A 31 -6.96 -8.81 2.54
N GLU A 32 -7.61 -7.64 2.57
CA GLU A 32 -8.25 -7.07 3.78
C GLU A 32 -7.30 -6.64 4.91
N GLY A 33 -5.97 -6.78 4.75
CA GLY A 33 -4.96 -6.29 5.69
C GLY A 33 -4.14 -5.11 5.15
N ILE A 34 -3.79 -4.14 6.00
CA ILE A 34 -3.00 -2.94 5.64
C ILE A 34 -1.49 -3.25 5.56
N ILE A 35 -0.90 -3.49 4.37
CA ILE A 35 0.52 -3.88 4.23
C ILE A 35 1.52 -2.74 4.42
N GLY A 36 1.02 -1.51 4.51
CA GLY A 36 1.84 -0.32 4.64
C GLY A 36 1.08 0.93 4.25
N ALA A 37 1.79 2.04 4.22
CA ALA A 37 1.30 3.30 3.73
C ALA A 37 2.39 4.05 2.98
N VAL A 38 2.01 4.81 1.95
CA VAL A 38 2.92 5.69 1.22
C VAL A 38 2.47 7.14 1.35
N LYS A 39 3.46 8.02 1.49
CA LYS A 39 3.26 9.46 1.57
C LYS A 39 4.19 10.17 0.61
N LYS A 40 3.66 11.18 -0.08
CA LYS A 40 4.46 12.06 -0.94
C LYS A 40 5.09 13.17 -0.09
N VAL A 41 6.41 13.29 -0.15
CA VAL A 41 7.19 14.36 0.49
C VAL A 41 7.99 15.07 -0.60
N GLY A 42 7.57 16.28 -0.95
CA GLY A 42 8.07 16.99 -2.13
C GLY A 42 7.72 16.23 -3.42
N SER A 43 8.74 15.80 -4.15
CA SER A 43 8.58 15.02 -5.40
C SER A 43 8.74 13.50 -5.20
N LYS A 44 9.00 13.03 -3.97
CA LYS A 44 9.28 11.61 -3.69
C LYS A 44 8.17 10.95 -2.90
N TRP A 45 7.86 9.71 -3.25
CA TRP A 45 6.99 8.84 -2.47
C TRP A 45 7.84 7.98 -1.55
N ASN A 46 7.45 7.93 -0.27
CA ASN A 46 8.17 7.17 0.74
C ASN A 46 7.20 6.24 1.47
N LEU A 47 7.68 5.05 1.83
CA LEU A 47 6.99 4.16 2.76
C LEU A 47 7.00 4.80 4.16
N MET A 48 5.86 4.76 4.84
CA MET A 48 5.73 5.25 6.20
C MET A 48 6.15 4.21 7.24
N PRO A 49 6.70 4.62 8.39
CA PRO A 49 6.89 3.72 9.53
C PRO A 49 5.53 3.25 10.06
N GLU A 50 5.46 2.00 10.49
CA GLU A 50 4.19 1.34 10.90
C GLU A 50 3.50 2.11 12.03
N GLU A 51 4.26 2.66 12.97
CA GLU A 51 3.74 3.40 14.13
C GLU A 51 3.07 4.73 13.76
N ALA A 52 3.35 5.25 12.56
CA ALA A 52 2.72 6.47 12.05
C ALA A 52 1.46 6.19 11.21
N ILE A 53 1.12 4.92 10.98
CA ILE A 53 -0.08 4.52 10.24
C ILE A 53 -1.22 4.43 11.23
N GLU A 54 -2.25 5.27 11.06
CA GLU A 54 -3.43 5.17 11.91
C GLU A 54 -4.09 3.80 11.72
N PRO A 55 -4.30 3.01 12.79
CA PRO A 55 -5.08 1.77 12.68
C PRO A 55 -6.48 2.14 12.18
N GLY A 56 -6.86 1.59 11.03
CA GLY A 56 -8.16 1.86 10.41
C GLY A 56 -9.28 1.01 11.00
N GLU A 57 -10.43 0.99 10.32
CA GLU A 57 -11.54 0.06 10.62
C GLU A 57 -11.17 -1.41 10.36
N PHE A 58 -10.15 -1.64 9.52
CA PHE A 58 -9.51 -2.94 9.37
C PHE A 58 -8.69 -3.21 10.63
N ALA A 59 -8.89 -4.39 11.23
CA ALA A 59 -8.30 -4.86 12.48
C ALA A 59 -6.84 -4.41 12.70
N PRO A 60 -6.37 -4.27 13.97
CA PRO A 60 -4.99 -3.90 14.27
C PRO A 60 -4.04 -4.71 13.40
N TYR A 61 -3.00 -4.02 12.91
CA TYR A 61 -1.94 -4.40 11.98
C TYR A 61 -1.29 -5.78 12.27
N ASP A 62 -2.05 -6.87 12.26
CA ASP A 62 -1.56 -8.23 12.52
C ASP A 62 -1.39 -8.92 11.17
N TYR A 63 -0.20 -8.70 10.61
CA TYR A 63 0.34 -9.34 9.42
C TYR A 63 0.57 -10.83 9.63
N LYS A 64 -0.50 -11.61 9.72
CA LYS A 64 -0.38 -13.06 9.77
C LYS A 64 -1.37 -13.72 8.83
N LEU A 65 -0.80 -14.14 7.70
CA LEU A 65 -1.25 -15.23 6.84
C LEU A 65 -2.11 -14.80 5.65
N THR A 66 -1.45 -14.67 4.50
CA THR A 66 -2.01 -15.34 3.32
C THR A 66 -1.91 -16.85 3.57
N THR A 67 -2.90 -17.60 3.12
CA THR A 67 -2.96 -19.07 3.21
C THR A 67 -1.78 -19.78 2.53
N ASP A 68 -0.94 -19.04 1.79
CA ASP A 68 0.32 -19.49 1.14
C ASP A 68 1.61 -18.81 1.68
N GLY A 69 1.55 -18.12 2.82
CA GLY A 69 2.74 -17.86 3.68
C GLY A 69 3.80 -16.86 3.18
N GLY A 70 3.57 -16.13 2.10
CA GLY A 70 4.46 -15.05 1.65
C GLY A 70 4.08 -13.71 2.26
N LYS A 71 4.88 -13.18 3.22
CA LYS A 71 4.77 -11.77 3.62
C LYS A 71 5.08 -10.90 2.40
N ILE A 72 4.14 -10.06 1.96
CA ILE A 72 4.43 -9.00 1.00
C ILE A 72 5.23 -7.95 1.75
N VAL A 73 6.47 -7.77 1.34
CA VAL A 73 7.34 -6.72 1.84
C VAL A 73 7.42 -5.65 0.77
N LEU A 74 7.02 -4.42 1.12
CA LEU A 74 7.07 -3.28 0.22
C LEU A 74 8.49 -2.73 0.15
N GLY A 75 9.24 -3.14 -0.87
CA GLY A 75 10.56 -2.61 -1.16
C GLY A 75 10.50 -1.34 -2.04
N PRO A 76 11.67 -0.76 -2.38
CA PRO A 76 11.73 0.42 -3.24
C PRO A 76 11.07 0.22 -4.61
N SER A 77 11.14 -0.99 -5.18
CA SER A 77 10.51 -1.29 -6.47
C SER A 77 8.99 -1.26 -6.37
N GLU A 78 8.41 -1.89 -5.35
CA GLU A 78 6.97 -1.87 -5.11
C GLU A 78 6.48 -0.44 -4.83
N VAL A 79 7.19 0.33 -4.01
CA VAL A 79 6.82 1.73 -3.70
C VAL A 79 6.79 2.58 -4.96
N ASN A 80 7.76 2.43 -5.87
CA ASN A 80 7.77 3.16 -7.14
C ASN A 80 6.58 2.80 -8.04
N GLN A 81 6.26 1.51 -8.16
CA GLN A 81 5.09 1.08 -8.93
C GLN A 81 3.78 1.62 -8.33
N ILE A 82 3.64 1.57 -7.00
CA ILE A 82 2.48 2.10 -6.30
C ILE A 82 2.34 3.61 -6.53
N ALA A 83 3.45 4.35 -6.42
CA ALA A 83 3.50 5.79 -6.65
C ALA A 83 3.03 6.15 -8.06
N GLU A 84 3.55 5.48 -9.09
CA GLU A 84 3.14 5.69 -10.48
C GLU A 84 1.64 5.44 -10.67
N GLN A 85 1.12 4.33 -10.13
CA GLN A 85 -0.29 4.01 -10.22
C GLN A 85 -1.17 5.05 -9.50
N ILE A 86 -0.75 5.55 -8.33
CA ILE A 86 -1.47 6.60 -7.60
C ILE A 86 -1.47 7.91 -8.40
N GLU A 87 -0.33 8.32 -8.97
CA GLU A 87 -0.23 9.54 -9.78
C GLU A 87 -1.11 9.48 -11.03
N ASN A 88 -1.17 8.32 -11.70
CA ASN A 88 -2.07 8.10 -12.83
C ASN A 88 -3.55 8.21 -12.46
N GLN A 89 -3.93 7.91 -11.21
CA GLN A 89 -5.30 8.05 -10.71
C GLN A 89 -5.62 9.48 -10.22
N LEU A 90 -4.58 10.29 -9.98
CA LEU A 90 -4.70 11.69 -9.53
C LEU A 90 -4.74 12.68 -10.71
N THR A 91 -4.42 12.23 -11.92
CA THR A 91 -4.42 13.03 -13.15
C THR A 91 -5.83 13.15 -13.71
#